data_AF-A0A2W6YNP2-F1
#
_entry.id   AF-A0A2W6YNP2-F1
#
_cell.length_a   1.000
_cell.length_b   1.000
_cell.length_c   1.000
_cell.angle_alpha   90.00
_cell.angle_beta   90.00
_cell.angle_gamma   90.00
#
_symmetry.space_group_name_H-M   'P 1'
#
loop_
_entity.id
_entity.type
_entity.pdbx_description
1 polymer ?
#
loop_
_entity_poly.entity_id
_entity_poly.type
_entity_poly.pdbx_seq_one_letter_code
_entity_poly.pdbx_strand_id
1 'polypeptide(L)'
;MTDRDTLLALAERVEGLSNPDREVDVLVGANINGTIDVPGVLGCYFPAYTASIDAAKTLVPKGWHVGMLTECDEDDSPSCCLTQNEEPCRDAVGRGADMALSLVAASLRARAGGL
;
A
#
# COMPACT_ATOMS: atom_id res chain seq x y z
N MET A 1 14.31 0.39 -12.32
CA MET A 1 13.40 -0.50 -13.07
C MET A 1 12.54 -1.14 -12.00
N THR A 2 11.38 -0.55 -11.72
CA THR A 2 10.51 -1.04 -10.64
C THR A 2 9.70 -2.18 -11.23
N ASP A 3 10.04 -3.40 -10.87
CA ASP A 3 9.43 -4.59 -11.44
C ASP A 3 8.00 -4.75 -10.90
N ARG A 4 7.05 -5.04 -11.81
CA ARG A 4 5.64 -5.29 -11.44
C ARG A 4 5.55 -6.41 -10.42
N ASP A 5 6.38 -7.43 -10.58
CA ASP A 5 6.46 -8.61 -9.71
C ASP A 5 6.90 -8.22 -8.29
N THR A 6 7.91 -7.34 -8.16
CA THR A 6 8.37 -6.84 -6.85
C THR A 6 7.27 -6.09 -6.09
N LEU A 7 6.46 -5.28 -6.78
CA LEU A 7 5.36 -4.56 -6.16
C LEU A 7 4.23 -5.48 -5.71
N LEU A 8 3.93 -6.53 -6.50
CA LEU A 8 2.96 -7.56 -6.14
C LEU A 8 3.43 -8.39 -4.94
N ALA A 9 4.69 -8.83 -4.93
CA ALA A 9 5.28 -9.57 -3.82
C ALA A 9 5.31 -8.73 -2.52
N LEU A 10 5.58 -7.42 -2.63
CA LEU A 10 5.47 -6.51 -1.49
C LEU A 10 4.03 -6.37 -1.00
N ALA A 11 3.06 -6.30 -1.92
CA ALA A 11 1.65 -6.24 -1.55
C ALA A 11 1.25 -7.48 -0.76
N GLU A 12 1.54 -8.68 -1.27
CA GLU A 12 1.26 -9.95 -0.58
C GLU A 12 1.93 -10.02 0.81
N ARG A 13 3.17 -9.52 0.93
CA ARG A 13 3.86 -9.45 2.21
C ARG A 13 3.15 -8.53 3.20
N VAL A 14 2.60 -7.39 2.74
CA VAL A 14 1.82 -6.46 3.57
C VAL A 14 0.51 -7.10 4.04
N GLU A 15 -0.17 -7.87 3.19
CA GLU A 15 -1.42 -8.54 3.57
C GLU A 15 -1.20 -9.63 4.63
N GLY A 16 -0.01 -10.25 4.64
CA GLY A 16 0.38 -11.22 5.66
C GLY A 16 0.81 -10.60 6.99
N LEU A 17 0.93 -9.27 7.09
CA LEU A 17 1.28 -8.61 8.33
C LEU A 17 0.05 -8.45 9.24
N SER A 18 0.20 -8.86 10.49
CA SER A 18 -0.80 -8.57 11.53
C SER A 18 -0.51 -7.27 12.29
N ASN A 19 0.69 -6.70 12.13
CA ASN A 19 1.13 -5.49 12.82
C ASN A 19 1.91 -4.58 11.85
N PRO A 20 1.94 -3.26 12.09
CA PRO A 20 2.77 -2.36 11.32
C PRO A 20 4.25 -2.77 11.39
N ASP A 21 4.91 -2.76 10.23
CA ASP A 21 6.28 -3.24 10.07
C ASP A 21 7.15 -2.18 9.39
N ARG A 22 8.18 -1.75 10.12
CA ARG A 22 9.07 -0.68 9.67
C ARG A 22 10.01 -1.12 8.54
N GLU A 23 10.39 -2.40 8.47
CA GLU A 23 11.19 -2.89 7.35
C GLU A 23 10.39 -2.82 6.06
N VAL A 24 9.11 -3.18 6.12
CA VAL A 24 8.19 -3.04 4.98
C VAL A 24 8.01 -1.58 4.60
N ASP A 25 7.88 -0.66 5.56
CA ASP A 25 7.80 0.79 5.26
C ASP A 25 9.01 1.31 4.48
N VAL A 26 10.22 0.89 4.87
CA VAL A 26 11.47 1.25 4.18
C VAL A 26 11.51 0.67 2.77
N LEU A 27 11.15 -0.61 2.62
CA LEU A 27 11.12 -1.28 1.30
C LEU A 27 10.11 -0.61 0.36
N VAL A 28 8.93 -0.27 0.87
CA VAL A 28 7.89 0.43 0.11
C VAL A 28 8.38 1.82 -0.30
N GLY A 29 8.94 2.60 0.63
CA GLY A 29 9.50 3.93 0.35
C GLY A 29 10.65 3.89 -0.68
N ALA A 30 11.54 2.91 -0.56
CA ALA A 30 12.65 2.72 -1.50
C ALA A 30 12.17 2.39 -2.92
N ASN A 31 11.12 1.57 -3.05
CA ASN A 31 10.57 1.17 -4.35
C ASN A 31 9.68 2.25 -4.99
N ILE A 32 8.98 3.07 -4.18
CA ILE A 32 7.97 4.02 -4.63
C ILE A 32 8.53 5.43 -4.82
N ASN A 33 9.26 5.95 -3.83
CA ASN A 33 9.80 7.30 -3.86
C ASN A 33 11.24 7.34 -4.40
N GLY A 34 11.88 6.19 -4.59
CA GLY A 34 13.31 6.12 -4.95
C GLY A 34 14.21 6.68 -3.86
N THR A 35 13.69 6.91 -2.66
CA THR A 35 14.45 7.37 -1.51
C THR A 35 15.26 6.20 -0.98
N ILE A 36 16.53 6.15 -1.35
CA ILE A 36 17.47 5.18 -0.81
C ILE A 36 17.80 5.63 0.62
N ASP A 37 17.62 4.74 1.60
CA ASP A 37 18.19 4.96 2.93
C ASP A 37 19.71 5.08 2.76
N VAL A 38 20.22 6.30 2.96
CA VAL A 38 21.66 6.54 3.04
C VAL A 38 22.04 6.46 4.52
N PRO A 39 22.66 5.36 4.98
CA PRO A 39 23.04 5.24 6.39
C PRO A 39 24.06 6.34 6.72
N GLY A 40 23.66 7.31 7.55
CA GLY A 40 24.50 8.43 7.99
C GLY A 40 23.89 9.82 7.86
N VAL A 41 22.75 9.98 7.16
CA VAL A 41 21.99 11.23 7.18
C VAL A 41 20.99 11.17 8.33
N LEU A 42 21.26 11.92 9.41
CA LEU A 42 20.30 12.18 10.47
C LEU A 42 19.01 12.75 9.85
N GLY A 43 17.95 11.93 9.73
CA GLY A 43 16.60 12.43 9.46
C GLY A 43 15.82 11.84 8.28
N CYS A 44 16.25 10.74 7.65
CA CYS A 44 15.38 9.98 6.75
C CYS A 44 14.28 9.25 7.56
N TYR A 45 13.30 10.00 8.06
CA TYR A 45 12.08 9.43 8.62
C TYR A 45 11.26 8.87 7.45
N PHE A 46 11.34 7.58 7.19
CA PHE A 46 10.36 6.92 6.33
C PHE A 46 8.99 7.09 6.99
N PRO A 47 7.98 7.57 6.24
CA PRO A 47 6.61 7.58 6.74
C PRO A 47 6.24 6.16 7.18
N ALA A 48 5.57 6.03 8.33
CA ALA A 48 5.09 4.74 8.79
C ALA A 48 3.85 4.37 7.97
N TYR A 49 4.03 3.93 6.73
CA TYR A 49 2.96 3.63 5.78
C TYR A 49 2.02 2.55 6.32
N THR A 50 2.58 1.52 6.95
CA THR A 50 1.83 0.42 7.57
C THR A 50 1.18 0.79 8.90
N ALA A 51 1.64 1.87 9.57
CA ALA A 51 1.10 2.32 10.85
C ALA A 51 0.23 3.58 10.76
N SER A 52 0.17 4.26 9.61
CA SER A 52 -0.54 5.52 9.44
C SER A 52 -1.19 5.61 8.08
N ILE A 53 -2.52 5.77 8.10
CA ILE A 53 -3.35 5.93 6.89
C ILE A 53 -2.92 7.17 6.09
N ASP A 54 -2.56 8.27 6.76
CA ASP A 54 -2.14 9.50 6.07
C ASP A 54 -0.84 9.28 5.28
N ALA A 55 0.12 8.55 5.87
CA ALA A 55 1.31 8.11 5.17
C ALA A 55 0.96 7.19 4.01
N ALA A 56 0.10 6.19 4.21
CA ALA A 56 -0.35 5.28 3.15
C ALA A 56 -1.04 6.01 1.97
N LYS A 57 -1.81 7.08 2.23
CA LYS A 57 -2.41 7.91 1.17
C LYS A 57 -1.38 8.57 0.25
N THR A 58 -0.17 8.83 0.74
CA THR A 58 0.91 9.38 -0.11
C THR A 58 1.40 8.38 -1.17
N LEU A 59 1.14 7.08 -0.98
CA LEU A 59 1.50 6.03 -1.94
C LEU A 59 0.53 5.95 -3.11
N VAL A 60 -0.70 6.43 -2.91
CA VAL A 60 -1.78 6.35 -3.91
C VAL A 60 -1.36 7.13 -5.16
N PRO A 61 -1.36 6.48 -6.34
CA PRO A 61 -1.02 7.15 -7.58
C PRO A 61 -2.02 8.29 -7.89
N LYS A 62 -1.52 9.39 -8.45
CA LYS A 62 -2.38 10.53 -8.83
C LYS A 62 -3.45 10.07 -9.81
N GLY A 63 -4.70 10.46 -9.57
CA GLY A 63 -5.86 10.10 -10.39
C GLY A 63 -6.58 8.82 -9.95
N TRP A 64 -6.08 8.13 -8.92
CA TRP A 64 -6.78 6.99 -8.32
C TRP A 64 -7.65 7.43 -7.15
N HIS A 65 -8.82 6.82 -7.03
CA HIS A 65 -9.79 7.07 -5.97
C HIS A 65 -9.76 5.92 -4.97
N VAL A 66 -9.69 6.26 -3.68
CA VAL A 66 -9.71 5.30 -2.59
C VAL A 66 -11.15 4.98 -2.21
N GLY A 67 -11.58 3.75 -2.48
CA GLY A 67 -12.83 3.18 -1.97
C GLY A 67 -12.54 2.31 -0.75
N MET A 68 -13.33 2.48 0.31
CA MET A 68 -13.30 1.57 1.45
C MET A 68 -14.41 0.54 1.25
N LEU A 69 -14.06 -0.74 1.31
CA LEU A 69 -15.03 -1.83 1.25
C LEU A 69 -15.33 -2.25 2.68
N THR A 70 -16.48 -1.83 3.18
CA THR A 70 -16.95 -2.17 4.53
C THR A 70 -17.68 -3.52 4.57
N GLU A 71 -17.77 -4.26 3.46
CA GLU A 71 -18.74 -5.35 3.29
C GLU A 71 -18.19 -6.68 2.75
N CYS A 72 -16.87 -6.93 2.77
CA CYS A 72 -16.35 -8.22 2.29
C CYS A 72 -16.09 -9.23 3.43
N ASP A 73 -17.14 -10.00 3.72
CA ASP A 73 -17.16 -11.35 4.31
C ASP A 73 -16.88 -11.51 5.83
N GLU A 74 -17.22 -12.69 6.36
CA GLU A 74 -17.37 -13.08 7.78
C GLU A 74 -16.11 -12.92 8.67
N ASP A 75 -14.96 -12.63 8.07
CA ASP A 75 -13.73 -12.22 8.74
C ASP A 75 -13.68 -10.69 8.73
N ASP A 76 -13.94 -10.05 9.88
CA ASP A 76 -14.03 -8.61 10.20
C ASP A 76 -12.79 -7.75 9.81
N SER A 77 -12.12 -8.06 8.70
CA SER A 77 -10.85 -7.54 8.26
C SER A 77 -11.06 -6.38 7.30
N PRO A 78 -10.44 -5.21 7.56
CA PRO A 78 -10.61 -4.04 6.72
C PRO A 78 -10.08 -4.29 5.30
N SER A 79 -10.85 -3.92 4.28
CA SER A 79 -10.45 -4.02 2.87
C SER A 79 -10.50 -2.66 2.17
N CYS A 80 -9.47 -2.35 1.38
CA CYS A 80 -9.39 -1.12 0.59
C CYS A 80 -9.33 -1.44 -0.90
N CYS A 81 -10.05 -0.67 -1.71
CA CYS A 81 -9.93 -0.71 -3.16
C CYS A 81 -9.47 0.64 -3.72
N LEU A 82 -8.71 0.60 -4.80
CA LEU A 82 -8.37 1.76 -5.60
C LEU A 82 -9.01 1.60 -6.97
N THR A 83 -9.69 2.63 -7.45
CA THR A 83 -10.27 2.71 -8.79
C THR A 83 -9.64 3.85 -9.57
N GLN A 84 -9.32 3.60 -10.84
CA GLN A 84 -8.75 4.63 -11.72
C GLN A 84 -9.84 5.31 -12.59
N ASN A 85 -10.92 4.62 -12.92
CA ASN A 85 -12.01 5.12 -13.78
C ASN A 85 -13.31 5.33 -12.99
N GLU A 86 -14.14 6.30 -13.41
CA GLU A 86 -15.40 6.72 -12.74
C GLU A 86 -16.55 5.69 -12.81
N GLU A 87 -16.23 4.39 -12.91
CA GLU A 87 -17.18 3.28 -12.84
C GLU A 87 -16.71 2.28 -11.77
N PRO A 88 -17.57 1.40 -11.23
CA PRO A 88 -17.26 0.56 -10.06
C PRO A 88 -16.27 -0.59 -10.38
N CYS A 89 -15.19 -0.30 -11.09
CA CYS A 89 -14.07 -1.18 -11.34
C CYS A 89 -13.16 -1.18 -10.12
N ARG A 90 -13.16 -2.27 -9.36
CA ARG A 90 -12.20 -2.50 -8.27
C ARG A 90 -10.84 -2.87 -8.88
N ASP A 91 -10.20 -1.91 -9.55
CA ASP A 91 -8.97 -2.12 -10.34
C ASP A 91 -7.80 -2.63 -9.48
N ALA A 92 -7.73 -2.24 -8.21
CA ALA A 92 -6.79 -2.81 -7.25
C ALA A 92 -7.46 -2.98 -5.89
N VAL A 93 -7.33 -4.15 -5.28
CA VAL A 93 -7.86 -4.45 -3.93
C VAL A 93 -6.73 -4.91 -3.03
N GLY A 94 -6.66 -4.35 -1.82
CA GLY A 94 -5.74 -4.74 -0.77
C GLY A 94 -6.50 -5.13 0.50
N ARG A 95 -6.06 -6.22 1.12
CA ARG A 95 -6.58 -6.73 2.39
C ARG A 95 -5.50 -6.68 3.45
N GLY A 96 -5.87 -6.59 4.72
CA GLY A 96 -4.91 -6.50 5.80
C GLY A 96 -5.60 -6.45 7.15
N ALA A 97 -4.81 -6.62 8.21
CA ALA A 97 -5.30 -6.54 9.58
C ALA A 97 -5.71 -5.12 10.02
N ASP A 98 -5.24 -4.10 9.31
CA ASP A 98 -5.51 -2.69 9.59
C ASP A 98 -5.79 -1.92 8.30
N MET A 99 -6.55 -0.82 8.39
CA MET A 99 -6.83 0.06 7.24
C MET A 99 -5.57 0.59 6.57
N ALA A 100 -4.51 0.87 7.34
CA ALA A 100 -3.24 1.31 6.79
C ALA A 100 -2.61 0.22 5.91
N LEU A 101 -2.57 -1.02 6.39
CA LEU A 101 -2.03 -2.18 5.65
C LEU A 101 -2.82 -2.44 4.36
N SER A 102 -4.15 -2.44 4.44
CA SER A 102 -5.03 -2.65 3.29
C SER A 102 -4.85 -1.55 2.24
N LEU A 103 -4.68 -0.30 2.65
CA LEU A 103 -4.42 0.82 1.73
C LEU A 103 -3.04 0.73 1.08
N VAL A 104 -2.01 0.32 1.82
CA VAL A 104 -0.65 0.10 1.28
C VAL A 104 -0.67 -1.03 0.24
N ALA A 105 -1.28 -2.17 0.55
CA ALA A 105 -1.41 -3.30 -0.38
C ALA A 105 -2.18 -2.90 -1.66
N ALA A 106 -3.28 -2.15 -1.51
CA ALA A 106 -4.03 -1.65 -2.66
C ALA A 106 -3.19 -0.68 -3.51
N SER A 107 -2.44 0.24 -2.88
CA SER A 107 -1.58 1.22 -3.56
C SER A 107 -0.45 0.56 -4.35
N LEU A 108 0.17 -0.49 -3.78
CA LEU A 108 1.19 -1.27 -4.44
C LEU A 108 0.65 -1.96 -5.70
N ARG A 109 -0.55 -2.56 -5.61
CA ARG A 109 -1.22 -3.19 -6.76
C ARG A 109 -1.65 -2.19 -7.84
N ALA A 110 -2.17 -1.04 -7.44
CA ALA A 110 -2.50 0.04 -8.37
C ALA A 110 -1.27 0.48 -9.16
N ARG A 111 -0.11 0.63 -8.50
CA ARG A 111 1.16 0.96 -9.15
C ARG A 111 1.73 -0.16 -10.00
N ALA A 112 1.47 -1.42 -9.65
CA ALA A 112 1.83 -2.58 -10.45
C ALA A 112 1.03 -2.66 -11.78
N GLY A 113 0.00 -1.82 -11.94
CA GLY A 113 -0.79 -1.69 -13.16
C GLY A 113 -2.21 -2.22 -13.06
N GLY A 114 -2.77 -2.31 -11.86
CA GLY A 114 -4.10 -2.90 -11.64
C GLY A 114 -4.12 -4.41 -11.89
N LEU A 115 -5.10 -5.08 -11.29
CA LEU A 115 -5.35 -6.52 -11.42
C LEU A 115 -5.74 -6.90 -12.84
#